data_AF-A0A5C8NM65-F1
#
_entry.id   AF-A0A5C8NM65-F1
#
_cell.length_a   1.000
_cell.length_b   1.000
_cell.length_c   1.000
_cell.angle_alpha   90.00
_cell.angle_beta   90.00
_cell.angle_gamma   90.00
#
_symmetry.space_group_name_H-M   'P 1'
#
loop_
_entity.id
_entity.type
_entity.pdbx_description
1 polymer ?
#
loop_
_entity_poly.entity_id
_entity_poly.type
_entity_poly.pdbx_seq_one_letter_code
_entity_poly.pdbx_strand_id
1 'polypeptide(L)'
;MKAPARAVTVISTALVLLVGLAAPALADGPATPAWPDGKDRSALDDIVLFGGSTVGLIVVISLFALLTARHNYTPPPPRADLEKAPGSEAAHH
;
A
#
# COMPACT_ATOMS: atom_id res chain seq x y z
N MET A 1 -21.77 2.25 -15.03
CA MET A 1 -21.09 3.14 -14.06
C MET A 1 -19.60 2.86 -14.16
N LYS A 2 -18.77 3.80 -14.65
CA LYS A 2 -17.32 3.61 -14.72
C LYS A 2 -16.77 3.73 -13.30
N ALA A 3 -16.20 2.67 -12.74
CA ALA A 3 -15.49 2.78 -11.48
C ALA A 3 -14.45 3.91 -11.61
N PRO A 4 -14.32 4.82 -10.65
CA PRO A 4 -13.36 5.93 -10.76
C PRO A 4 -11.98 5.30 -10.93
N ALA A 5 -11.24 5.69 -11.97
CA ALA A 5 -9.99 5.05 -12.36
C ALA A 5 -9.03 4.83 -11.16
N ARG A 6 -9.05 5.75 -10.19
CA ARG A 6 -8.33 5.66 -8.93
C ARG A 6 -8.67 4.41 -8.10
N ALA A 7 -9.95 4.07 -7.97
CA ALA A 7 -10.37 2.87 -7.24
C ALA A 7 -9.88 1.59 -7.93
N VAL A 8 -9.93 1.56 -9.27
CA VAL A 8 -9.43 0.42 -10.05
C VAL A 8 -7.92 0.27 -9.85
N THR A 9 -7.16 1.38 -9.92
CA THR A 9 -5.71 1.36 -9.69
C THR A 9 -5.35 0.91 -8.28
N VAL A 10 -6.06 1.39 -7.25
CA VAL A 10 -5.79 0.99 -5.85
C VAL A 10 -6.07 -0.50 -5.66
N ILE A 11 -7.20 -1.00 -6.16
CA ILE A 11 -7.58 -2.41 -6.03
C ILE A 11 -6.62 -3.31 -6.81
N SER A 12 -6.23 -2.95 -8.03
CA SER A 12 -5.30 -3.75 -8.83
C SER A 12 -3.90 -3.79 -8.22
N THR A 13 -3.41 -2.65 -7.70
CA THR A 13 -2.11 -2.60 -7.02
C THR A 13 -2.12 -3.47 -5.77
N ALA A 14 -3.19 -3.41 -4.96
CA ALA A 14 -3.33 -4.24 -3.77
C ALA A 14 -3.36 -5.74 -4.11
N LEU A 15 -4.07 -6.14 -5.19
CA LEU A 15 -4.09 -7.53 -5.66
C LEU A 15 -2.72 -8.01 -6.13
N VAL A 16 -1.99 -7.20 -6.90
CA VAL A 16 -0.63 -7.54 -7.36
C VAL A 16 0.32 -7.69 -6.18
N LEU A 17 0.25 -6.77 -5.21
CA LEU A 17 1.06 -6.86 -3.99
C LEU A 17 0.72 -8.09 -3.16
N LEU A 18 -0.57 -8.40 -3.01
CA LEU A 18 -1.02 -9.60 -2.29
C LEU A 18 -0.47 -10.87 -2.94
N VAL A 19 -0.56 -10.99 -4.26
CA VAL A 19 -0.03 -12.16 -5.00
C VAL A 19 1.49 -12.24 -4.90
N GLY A 20 2.20 -11.12 -5.06
CA GLY A 20 3.66 -11.08 -4.95
C GLY A 20 4.18 -11.40 -3.55
N LEU A 21 3.48 -10.94 -2.50
CA LEU A 21 3.84 -11.20 -1.11
C LEU A 21 3.39 -12.58 -0.62
N ALA A 22 2.43 -13.22 -1.29
CA ALA A 22 2.02 -14.60 -1.02
C ALA A 22 2.91 -15.64 -1.69
N ALA A 23 3.76 -15.27 -2.67
CA ALA A 23 4.66 -16.22 -3.32
C ALA A 23 5.58 -17.03 -2.37
N PRO A 24 6.15 -16.46 -1.29
CA PRO A 24 6.94 -17.21 -0.31
C PRO A 24 6.10 -18.20 0.51
N ALA A 25 4.79 -17.97 0.64
CA ALA A 25 3.86 -18.87 1.33
C ALA A 25 3.63 -20.18 0.58
N LEU A 26 3.73 -20.13 -0.75
CA LEU A 26 3.47 -21.25 -1.66
C LEU A 26 4.73 -22.06 -1.97
N ALA A 27 5.88 -21.70 -1.39
CA ALA A 27 7.09 -22.50 -1.53
C ALA A 27 6.94 -23.76 -0.65
N ASP A 28 6.93 -24.94 -1.29
CA ASP A 28 6.76 -26.28 -0.68
C ASP A 28 7.82 -26.67 0.37
N GLY A 29 8.75 -25.77 0.69
CA GLY A 29 9.77 -25.97 1.70
C GLY A 29 11.06 -25.23 1.37
N PRO A 30 12.00 -25.18 2.31
CA PRO A 30 13.33 -24.65 2.05
C PRO A 30 14.02 -25.47 0.95
N ALA A 31 14.77 -24.80 0.09
CA ALA A 31 15.46 -25.42 -1.04
C ALA A 31 16.58 -26.41 -0.64
N THR A 32 16.80 -26.65 0.65
CA THR A 32 17.88 -27.49 1.17
C THR A 32 17.37 -28.51 2.19
N PRO A 33 17.89 -29.76 2.16
CA PRO A 33 17.54 -30.82 3.11
C PRO A 33 18.09 -30.59 4.53
N ALA A 34 18.79 -29.47 4.76
CA ALA A 34 19.35 -29.11 6.05
C ALA A 34 18.30 -28.53 7.02
N TRP A 35 17.12 -28.17 6.52
CA TRP A 35 16.05 -27.66 7.34
C TRP A 35 15.05 -28.77 7.65
N PRO A 36 14.64 -28.93 8.93
CA PRO A 36 13.59 -29.87 9.26
C PRO A 36 12.30 -29.50 8.53
N ASP A 37 11.59 -30.51 8.05
CA ASP A 37 10.29 -30.35 7.42
C ASP A 37 9.39 -29.52 8.35
N GLY A 38 8.75 -28.51 7.77
CA GLY A 38 7.77 -27.71 8.49
C GLY A 38 6.67 -28.64 9.00
N LYS A 39 6.16 -28.37 10.20
CA LYS A 39 4.96 -29.06 10.70
C LYS A 39 3.86 -28.93 9.66
N ASP A 40 3.23 -30.04 9.28
CA ASP A 40 2.09 -30.03 8.35
C ASP A 40 1.08 -28.97 8.79
N ARG A 41 0.91 -27.94 7.96
CA ARG A 41 -0.08 -26.89 8.15
C ARG A 41 -1.26 -27.17 7.25
N SER A 42 -2.45 -26.91 7.76
CA SER A 42 -3.64 -26.92 6.90
C SER A 42 -3.56 -25.73 5.94
N ALA A 43 -4.02 -25.91 4.70
CA ALA A 43 -4.19 -24.79 3.76
C ALA A 43 -5.04 -23.64 4.35
N LEU A 44 -5.95 -23.97 5.27
CA LEU A 44 -6.73 -22.96 6.01
C LEU A 44 -5.84 -22.12 6.94
N ASP A 45 -4.89 -22.75 7.63
CA ASP A 45 -3.94 -22.05 8.52
C ASP A 45 -3.03 -21.13 7.71
N ASP A 46 -2.60 -21.54 6.53
CA ASP A 46 -1.77 -20.70 5.66
C ASP A 46 -2.57 -19.51 5.11
N ILE A 47 -3.81 -19.72 4.68
CA ILE A 47 -4.69 -18.61 4.26
C ILE A 47 -4.89 -17.62 5.41
N VAL A 48 -5.11 -18.09 6.63
CA VAL A 48 -5.27 -17.24 7.81
C VAL A 48 -3.96 -16.53 8.16
N LEU A 49 -2.82 -17.22 8.09
CA LEU A 49 -1.53 -16.63 8.43
C LEU A 49 -1.10 -15.57 7.42
N PHE A 50 -1.12 -15.89 6.13
CA PHE A 50 -0.68 -14.98 5.08
C PHE A 50 -1.71 -13.90 4.75
N GLY A 51 -2.99 -14.29 4.68
CA GLY A 51 -4.08 -13.33 4.50
C GLY A 51 -4.24 -12.43 5.72
N GLY A 52 -4.24 -12.99 6.92
CA GLY A 52 -4.38 -12.26 8.18
C GLY A 52 -3.21 -11.33 8.47
N SER A 53 -1.96 -11.76 8.22
CA SER A 53 -0.79 -10.89 8.38
C SER A 53 -0.79 -9.72 7.41
N THR A 54 -1.19 -9.94 6.15
CA THR A 54 -1.30 -8.88 5.14
C THR A 54 -2.36 -7.85 5.53
N VAL A 55 -3.56 -8.31 5.91
CA VAL A 55 -4.63 -7.42 6.40
C VAL A 55 -4.20 -6.67 7.66
N GLY A 56 -3.56 -7.36 8.60
CA GLY A 56 -3.01 -6.76 9.81
C GLY A 56 -2.00 -5.65 9.50
N LEU A 57 -1.09 -5.88 8.56
CA LEU A 57 -0.12 -4.87 8.11
C LEU A 57 -0.81 -3.65 7.49
N ILE A 58 -1.82 -3.85 6.65
CA ILE A 58 -2.62 -2.75 6.07
C ILE A 58 -3.26 -1.91 7.16
N VAL A 59 -3.84 -2.54 8.18
CA VAL A 59 -4.46 -1.84 9.32
C VAL A 59 -3.41 -1.02 10.07
N VAL A 60 -2.25 -1.59 10.38
CA VAL A 60 -1.17 -0.89 11.09
C VAL A 60 -0.68 0.33 10.30
N ILE A 61 -0.40 0.17 9.01
CA ILE A 61 0.02 1.28 8.13
C ILE A 61 -1.05 2.36 8.06
N SER A 62 -2.32 1.96 7.92
CA SER A 62 -3.46 2.90 7.85
C SER A 62 -3.61 3.69 9.15
N LEU A 63 -3.48 3.03 10.30
CA LEU A 63 -3.51 3.70 11.61
C LEU A 63 -2.33 4.68 11.75
N PHE A 64 -1.12 4.25 11.35
CA PHE A 64 0.06 5.11 11.39
C PHE A 64 -0.10 6.35 10.49
N ALA A 65 -0.61 6.16 9.27
CA ALA A 65 -0.91 7.26 8.35
C ALA A 65 -1.96 8.21 8.94
N LEU A 66 -3.04 7.70 9.54
CA LEU A 66 -4.05 8.53 10.19
C LEU A 66 -3.49 9.31 11.38
N LEU A 67 -2.60 8.71 12.16
CA LEU A 67 -1.94 9.34 13.30
C LEU A 67 -0.97 10.45 12.87
N THR A 68 -0.27 10.27 11.75
CA THR A 68 0.75 11.21 11.25
C THR A 68 0.22 12.27 10.28
N ALA A 69 -0.89 12.00 9.58
CA ALA A 69 -1.45 12.93 8.59
C ALA A 69 -1.93 14.27 9.19
N ARG A 70 -2.27 14.30 10.47
CA ARG A 70 -2.84 15.47 11.15
C ARG A 70 -1.83 16.61 11.42
N HIS A 71 -0.53 16.41 11.19
CA HIS A 71 0.50 17.38 11.54
C HIS A 71 1.49 17.77 10.42
N ASN A 72 1.28 17.34 9.17
CA ASN A 72 2.39 17.32 8.19
C ASN A 72 2.53 18.51 7.23
N TYR A 73 1.65 19.51 7.22
CA TYR A 73 1.90 20.70 6.39
C TYR A 73 1.09 21.91 6.84
N THR A 74 1.76 22.91 7.40
CA THR A 74 1.27 24.30 7.39
C THR A 74 1.90 24.99 6.19
N PRO A 75 1.12 25.37 5.16
CA PRO A 75 1.66 26.15 4.06
C PRO A 75 2.30 27.41 4.62
N PRO A 76 3.50 27.78 4.18
CA PRO A 76 4.04 29.10 4.50
C PRO A 76 3.05 30.16 4.00
N PRO A 77 2.87 31.27 4.74
CA PRO A 77 2.00 32.35 4.30
C PRO A 77 2.41 32.79 2.89
N PRO A 78 1.43 33.13 2.01
CA PRO A 78 1.71 33.59 0.66
C PRO A 78 2.75 34.71 0.69
N ARG A 79 3.92 34.48 0.08
CA ARG A 79 4.92 35.54 -0.07
C ARG A 79 4.43 36.47 -1.17
N ALA A 80 4.35 37.77 -0.86
CA ALA A 80 4.04 38.81 -1.85
C ALA A 80 5.18 38.99 -2.88
N ASP A 81 6.32 38.34 -2.64
CA ASP A 81 7.58 38.53 -3.36
C ASP A 81 7.76 37.52 -4.51
N LEU A 82 6.75 36.69 -4.80
CA LEU A 82 6.79 35.79 -5.96
C LEU A 82 6.56 36.63 -7.22
N GLU A 83 7.67 37.00 -7.86
CA GLU A 83 7.68 37.58 -9.20
C GLU A 83 6.85 36.69 -10.13
N LYS A 84 5.79 37.27 -10.69
CA LYS A 84 4.85 36.58 -11.57
C LYS A 84 5.63 36.04 -12.76
N ALA A 85 5.74 34.71 -12.88
CA ALA A 85 6.38 34.11 -14.05
C ALA A 85 5.70 34.65 -15.33
N PRO A 86 6.46 35.16 -16.31
CA PRO A 86 5.88 35.70 -17.54
C PRO A 86 5.12 34.57 -18.24
N GLY A 87 3.80 34.76 -18.42
CA GLY A 87 2.91 33.81 -19.09
C GLY A 87 1.76 33.24 -18.25
N SER A 88 1.66 33.56 -16.96
CA SER A 88 0.46 33.21 -16.15
C SER A 88 -0.63 34.28 -16.30
N GLU A 89 -1.26 34.32 -17.47
CA GLU A 89 -2.61 34.89 -17.61
C GLU A 89 -3.60 33.79 -17.21
N ALA A 90 -4.37 34.06 -16.17
CA ALA A 90 -5.47 33.21 -15.79
C ALA A 90 -6.50 33.22 -16.93
N ALA A 91 -6.71 32.07 -17.55
CA ALA A 91 -7.84 31.84 -18.46
C ALA A 91 -9.13 31.87 -17.63
N HIS A 92 -9.68 33.07 -17.42
CA HIS A 92 -11.03 33.27 -16.91
C HIS A 92 -11.97 33.43 -18.12
N HIS A 93 -12.73 32.37 -18.38
CA HIS A 93 -14.04 32.45 -19.05
C HIS A 93 -15.13 32.55 -17.98
#